data_AF-A0A5S4Y9X2-F1
#
_entry.id   AF-A0A5S4Y9X2-F1
#
_cell.length_a   1.000
_cell.length_b   1.000
_cell.length_c   1.000
_cell.angle_alpha   90.00
_cell.angle_beta   90.00
_cell.angle_gamma   90.00
#
_symmetry.space_group_name_H-M   'P 1'
#
loop_
_entity.id
_entity.type
_entity.pdbx_description
1 polymer ?
#
loop_
_entity_poly.entity_id
_entity_poly.type
_entity_poly.pdbx_seq_one_letter_code
_entity_poly.pdbx_strand_id
1 'polypeptide(L)'
;MALSSRLAALSAECSSLSAERDVAIAQRDAAIQENDKLLMILSQYKRTIFGPRSETLDAGQLPLFTITAPAAGAAANDDVTGGRLPDGTEGRGKRPARRNRGKLPEHLPRIDVVIDIESHICPCCGERLHKIGETVKEAFDVIPMQYRVKRIVRPRYGCRGCRQGVLQAPAPAQAIDGGMVTEALLAHIAVMKYGY
;
A
#
# COMPACT_ATOMS: atom_id res chain seq x y z
N MET A 1 68.32 -11.24 -43.57
CA MET A 1 67.24 -12.22 -43.78
C MET A 1 66.77 -12.91 -42.49
N ALA A 2 67.64 -13.49 -41.65
CA ALA A 2 67.21 -14.21 -40.44
C ALA A 2 66.72 -13.33 -39.26
N LEU A 3 67.23 -12.11 -39.13
CA LEU A 3 66.78 -11.16 -38.10
C LEU A 3 65.42 -10.54 -38.44
N SER A 4 65.19 -10.23 -39.72
CA SER A 4 63.92 -9.70 -40.20
C SER A 4 62.78 -10.70 -40.09
N SER A 5 63.04 -12.00 -40.33
CA SER A 5 62.04 -13.05 -40.11
C SER A 5 61.73 -13.29 -38.63
N ARG A 6 62.73 -13.20 -37.74
CA ARG A 6 62.53 -13.26 -36.29
C ARG A 6 61.72 -12.08 -35.75
N LEU A 7 61.98 -10.87 -36.22
CA LEU A 7 61.19 -9.68 -35.84
C LEU A 7 59.74 -9.79 -36.33
N ALA A 8 59.52 -10.30 -37.55
CA ALA A 8 58.18 -10.55 -38.06
C ALA A 8 57.43 -11.59 -37.22
N ALA A 9 58.08 -12.69 -36.84
CA ALA A 9 57.49 -13.71 -35.96
C ALA A 9 57.12 -13.16 -34.58
N LEU A 10 58.03 -12.42 -33.93
CA LEU A 10 57.78 -11.76 -32.64
C LEU A 10 56.64 -10.72 -32.73
N SER A 11 56.57 -9.95 -33.82
CA SER A 11 55.46 -9.01 -34.01
C SER A 11 54.11 -9.71 -34.20
N ALA A 12 54.09 -10.87 -34.86
CA ALA A 12 52.90 -11.68 -35.01
C ALA A 12 52.45 -12.27 -33.66
N GLU A 13 53.38 -12.80 -32.86
CA GLU A 13 53.11 -13.28 -31.50
C GLU A 13 52.62 -12.18 -30.57
N CYS A 14 53.22 -10.98 -30.63
CA CYS A 14 52.72 -9.82 -29.87
C CYS A 14 51.30 -9.43 -30.28
N SER A 15 50.97 -9.50 -31.59
CA SER A 15 49.64 -9.18 -32.10
C SER A 15 48.58 -10.21 -31.71
N SER A 16 48.94 -11.50 -31.64
CA SER A 16 48.03 -12.54 -31.17
C SER A 16 47.76 -12.43 -29.67
N LEU A 17 48.82 -12.19 -28.87
CA LEU A 17 48.68 -11.99 -27.44
C LEU A 17 47.90 -10.72 -27.08
N SER A 18 48.03 -9.64 -27.86
CA SER A 18 47.20 -8.45 -27.68
C SER A 18 45.73 -8.73 -28.00
N ALA A 19 45.45 -9.47 -29.08
CA ALA A 19 44.09 -9.83 -29.44
C ALA A 19 43.42 -10.73 -28.38
N GLU A 20 44.16 -11.71 -27.83
CA GLU A 20 43.68 -12.55 -26.73
C GLU A 20 43.38 -11.74 -25.47
N ARG A 21 44.26 -10.77 -25.13
CA ARG A 21 44.03 -9.86 -24.01
C ARG A 21 42.80 -8.98 -24.22
N ASP A 22 42.61 -8.45 -25.42
CA ASP A 22 41.48 -7.56 -25.73
C ASP A 22 40.14 -8.31 -25.66
N VAL A 23 40.10 -9.56 -26.13
CA VAL A 23 38.93 -10.44 -25.95
C VAL A 23 38.65 -10.72 -24.46
N ALA A 24 39.70 -11.01 -23.68
CA ALA A 24 39.56 -11.25 -22.24
C ALA A 24 39.10 -9.99 -21.48
N ILE A 25 39.53 -8.79 -21.89
CA ILE A 25 39.07 -7.52 -21.35
C ILE A 25 37.60 -7.30 -21.69
N ALA A 26 37.20 -7.49 -22.95
CA ALA A 26 35.81 -7.34 -23.37
C ALA A 26 34.85 -8.27 -22.61
N GLN A 27 35.25 -9.52 -22.37
CA GLN A 27 34.48 -10.47 -21.56
C GLN A 27 34.35 -10.02 -20.10
N ARG A 28 35.44 -9.52 -19.51
CA ARG A 28 35.42 -8.98 -18.14
C ARG A 28 34.48 -7.78 -18.04
N ASP A 29 34.56 -6.85 -18.98
CA ASP A 29 33.75 -5.63 -18.95
C ASP A 29 32.27 -5.95 -19.15
N ALA A 30 31.93 -6.93 -20.01
CA ALA A 30 30.56 -7.42 -20.15
C ALA A 30 30.02 -8.03 -18.84
N ALA A 31 30.83 -8.82 -18.14
CA ALA A 31 30.46 -9.41 -16.85
C ALA A 31 30.31 -8.35 -15.74
N ILE A 32 31.14 -7.30 -15.75
CA ILE A 32 31.01 -6.17 -14.81
C ILE A 32 29.69 -5.43 -15.07
N GLN A 33 29.37 -5.12 -16.33
CA GLN A 33 28.11 -4.46 -16.68
C GLN A 33 26.89 -5.29 -16.28
N GLU A 34 26.96 -6.61 -16.39
CA GLU A 34 25.88 -7.49 -15.93
C GLU A 34 25.74 -7.47 -14.41
N ASN A 35 26.86 -7.55 -13.67
CA ASN A 35 26.86 -7.45 -12.21
C ASN A 35 26.29 -6.10 -11.73
N ASP A 36 26.66 -4.98 -12.36
CA ASP A 36 26.16 -3.66 -12.00
C ASP A 36 24.65 -3.56 -12.21
N LYS A 37 24.13 -4.11 -13.32
CA LYS A 37 22.68 -4.20 -13.58
C LYS A 37 21.97 -5.04 -12.51
N LEU A 38 22.52 -6.20 -12.16
CA LEU A 38 21.95 -7.08 -11.14
C LEU A 38 21.96 -6.42 -9.76
N LEU A 39 23.04 -5.73 -9.39
CA LEU A 39 23.13 -4.98 -8.13
C LEU A 39 22.11 -3.83 -8.08
N MET A 40 21.93 -3.11 -9.18
CA MET A 40 20.90 -2.07 -9.29
C MET A 40 19.50 -2.66 -9.06
N ILE A 41 19.18 -3.76 -9.73
CA ILE A 41 17.88 -4.45 -9.60
C ILE A 41 17.67 -4.93 -8.16
N LEU A 42 18.67 -5.58 -7.55
CA LEU A 42 18.60 -6.02 -6.16
C LEU A 42 18.41 -4.86 -5.18
N SER A 43 19.06 -3.72 -5.43
CA SER A 43 18.88 -2.54 -4.61
C SER A 43 17.43 -2.02 -4.68
N GLN A 44 16.82 -2.06 -5.87
CA GLN A 44 15.43 -1.67 -6.08
C GLN A 44 14.47 -2.63 -5.37
N TYR A 45 14.67 -3.95 -5.51
CA TYR A 45 13.88 -4.96 -4.80
C TYR A 45 14.01 -4.83 -3.27
N LYS A 46 15.22 -4.60 -2.76
CA LYS A 46 15.42 -4.36 -1.32
C LYS A 46 14.68 -3.11 -0.85
N ARG A 47 14.64 -2.04 -1.65
CA ARG A 47 13.88 -0.83 -1.35
C ARG A 47 12.36 -1.06 -1.40
N THR A 48 11.83 -1.85 -2.32
CA THR A 48 10.39 -2.12 -2.37
C THR A 48 9.91 -2.98 -1.19
N ILE A 49 10.72 -3.93 -0.73
CA ILE A 49 10.38 -4.83 0.38
C ILE A 49 10.66 -4.19 1.74
N PHE A 50 11.87 -3.61 1.91
CA PHE A 50 12.38 -3.14 3.20
C PHE A 50 12.61 -1.63 3.28
N GLY A 51 12.43 -0.90 2.17
CA GLY A 51 12.66 0.53 2.13
C GLY A 51 11.58 1.33 2.86
N PRO A 52 11.91 2.55 3.31
CA PRO A 52 10.94 3.45 3.91
C PRO A 52 9.84 3.76 2.88
N ARG A 53 8.58 3.52 3.27
CA ARG A 53 7.40 3.83 2.44
C ARG A 53 7.09 5.32 2.35
N SER A 54 7.85 6.19 3.04
CA SER A 54 7.71 7.64 2.94
C SER A 54 8.92 8.23 2.24
N GLU A 55 8.67 9.01 1.20
CA GLU A 55 9.67 9.89 0.58
C GLU A 55 9.91 11.07 1.53
N THR A 56 10.72 10.86 2.57
CA THR A 56 11.30 11.97 3.31
C THR A 56 12.38 12.58 2.42
N LEU A 57 12.08 13.71 1.80
CA LEU A 57 13.03 14.47 1.00
C LEU A 57 14.24 14.85 1.86
N ASP A 58 15.43 14.60 1.32
CA ASP A 58 16.67 15.05 1.94
C ASP A 58 16.75 16.58 1.88
N ALA A 59 17.20 17.22 2.96
CA ALA A 59 17.22 18.68 3.04
C ALA A 59 18.13 19.30 1.96
N GLY A 60 19.13 18.55 1.47
CA GLY A 60 19.98 18.94 0.35
C GLY A 60 19.32 18.86 -1.03
N GLN A 61 18.17 18.19 -1.17
CA GLN A 61 17.40 18.09 -2.43
C GLN A 61 16.29 19.13 -2.57
N LEU A 62 15.96 19.85 -1.48
CA LEU A 62 15.04 20.99 -1.47
C LEU A 62 15.35 22.07 -2.55
N PRO A 63 16.61 22.46 -2.84
CA PRO A 63 16.89 23.48 -3.86
C PRO A 63 16.54 23.06 -5.30
N LEU A 64 16.25 21.79 -5.58
CA LEU A 64 15.78 21.35 -6.90
C LEU A 64 14.29 21.70 -7.14
N PHE A 65 13.51 21.87 -6.08
CA PHE A 65 12.07 22.15 -6.16
C PHE A 65 11.69 23.61 -5.94
N THR A 66 12.64 24.49 -5.62
CA THR A 66 12.39 25.91 -5.30
C THR A 66 12.06 26.79 -6.51
N ILE A 67 12.09 26.26 -7.75
CA ILE A 67 11.89 27.09 -8.95
C ILE A 67 10.41 27.19 -9.37
N THR A 68 9.50 26.29 -8.95
CA THR A 68 8.11 26.29 -9.46
C THR A 68 7.01 25.72 -8.54
N ALA A 69 7.15 25.75 -7.21
CA ALA A 69 6.04 25.34 -6.33
C ALA A 69 5.54 26.52 -5.46
N PRO A 70 4.29 26.99 -5.59
CA PRO A 70 3.67 27.74 -4.51
C PRO A 70 3.64 26.79 -3.30
N ALA A 71 4.01 27.32 -2.13
CA ALA A 71 4.14 26.58 -0.88
C ALA A 71 3.05 25.51 -0.75
N ALA A 72 3.46 24.24 -0.83
CA ALA A 72 2.58 23.12 -0.50
C ALA A 72 2.10 23.35 0.93
N GLY A 73 0.82 23.70 1.10
CA GLY A 73 0.19 23.79 2.40
C GLY A 73 0.43 22.48 3.14
N ALA A 74 0.79 22.58 4.42
CA ALA A 74 1.01 21.43 5.29
C ALA A 74 -0.11 20.41 5.11
N ALA A 75 0.24 19.14 4.89
CA ALA A 75 -0.72 18.07 4.79
C ALA A 75 -1.66 18.12 6.01
N ALA A 76 -2.96 18.30 5.76
CA ALA A 76 -3.99 18.56 6.77
C ALA A 76 -4.24 17.41 7.77
N ASN A 77 -3.37 16.40 7.82
CA ASN A 77 -3.48 15.23 8.70
C ASN A 77 -2.51 15.26 9.89
N ASP A 78 -1.68 16.29 10.02
CA ASP A 78 -0.83 16.48 11.20
C ASP A 78 -1.56 17.40 12.19
N ASP A 79 -2.30 16.79 13.12
CA ASP A 79 -2.83 17.49 14.30
C ASP A 79 -1.66 18.11 15.09
N VAL A 80 -1.51 19.43 14.98
CA VAL A 80 -0.71 20.23 15.90
C VAL A 80 -1.45 20.29 17.23
N THR A 81 -1.20 19.31 18.10
CA THR A 81 -1.54 19.47 19.51
C THR A 81 -0.49 20.36 20.15
N GLY A 82 -0.90 21.59 20.45
CA GLY A 82 -0.08 22.59 21.11
C GLY A 82 0.33 22.19 22.52
N GLY A 83 1.43 22.80 22.97
CA GLY A 83 1.69 23.06 24.38
C GLY A 83 2.86 22.33 25.02
N ARG A 84 3.99 23.06 25.05
CA ARG A 84 4.99 23.16 26.13
C ARG A 84 6.31 22.40 25.98
N LEU A 85 7.38 23.18 25.79
CA LEU A 85 8.75 22.84 26.17
C LEU A 85 8.82 22.63 27.69
N PRO A 86 9.58 21.63 28.15
CA PRO A 86 10.86 22.00 28.74
C PRO A 86 12.02 21.16 28.22
N ASP A 87 13.20 21.78 28.34
CA ASP A 87 14.54 21.23 28.19
C ASP A 87 14.69 19.82 28.78
N GLY A 88 15.47 18.98 28.08
CA GLY A 88 15.88 17.68 28.59
C GLY A 88 15.94 16.62 27.50
N THR A 89 17.16 16.39 27.02
CA THR A 89 17.54 15.36 26.06
C THR A 89 17.17 13.96 26.54
N GLU A 90 16.08 13.35 26.04
CA GLU A 90 15.96 11.90 25.90
C GLU A 90 15.09 11.55 24.69
N GLY A 91 15.50 10.51 23.96
CA GLY A 91 15.04 10.14 22.63
C GLY A 91 13.51 10.18 22.48
N ARG A 92 13.04 11.18 21.71
CA ARG A 92 11.65 11.27 21.26
C ARG A 92 11.41 10.15 20.25
N GLY A 93 11.16 8.94 20.74
CA GLY A 93 10.55 7.89 19.94
C GLY A 93 9.32 8.49 19.28
N LYS A 94 9.32 8.56 17.93
CA LYS A 94 8.16 9.02 17.17
C LYS A 94 6.98 8.19 17.66
N ARG A 95 6.07 8.81 18.43
CA ARG A 95 4.82 8.17 18.82
C ARG A 95 4.23 7.61 17.53
N PRO A 96 3.85 6.32 17.47
CA PRO A 96 3.28 5.77 16.26
C PRO A 96 2.11 6.68 15.88
N ALA A 97 2.14 7.21 14.65
CA ALA A 97 1.06 8.03 14.15
C ALA A 97 -0.23 7.30 14.49
N ARG A 98 -1.11 7.94 15.26
CA ARG A 98 -2.44 7.42 15.56
C ARG A 98 -3.25 7.51 14.27
N ARG A 99 -2.87 6.69 13.28
CA ARG A 99 -3.67 6.49 12.08
C ARG A 99 -5.01 5.99 12.62
N ASN A 100 -6.07 6.75 12.38
CA ASN A 100 -7.44 6.31 12.64
C ASN A 100 -7.71 5.11 11.71
N ARG A 101 -7.20 3.93 12.09
CA ARG A 101 -7.38 2.66 11.41
C ARG A 101 -8.83 2.24 11.66
N GLY A 102 -9.75 2.72 10.83
CA GLY A 102 -11.11 2.18 10.83
C GLY A 102 -12.16 2.90 11.67
N LYS A 103 -11.80 3.93 12.45
CA LYS A 103 -12.79 4.67 13.24
C LYS A 103 -13.29 5.89 12.47
N LEU A 104 -14.56 5.83 12.06
CA LEU A 104 -15.25 6.95 11.44
C LEU A 104 -15.61 8.01 12.50
N PRO A 105 -15.70 9.30 12.13
CA PRO A 105 -15.90 10.35 13.12
C PRO A 105 -17.26 10.22 13.83
N GLU A 106 -17.27 10.46 15.13
CA GLU A 106 -18.42 10.15 15.99
C GLU A 106 -19.60 11.12 15.82
N HIS A 107 -19.34 12.34 15.34
CA HIS A 107 -20.34 13.39 15.15
C HIS A 107 -21.24 13.16 13.92
N LEU A 108 -20.86 12.23 13.03
CA LEU A 108 -21.66 11.93 11.84
C LEU A 108 -22.85 11.03 12.19
N PRO A 109 -24.01 11.25 11.57
CA PRO A 109 -25.18 10.41 11.80
C PRO A 109 -24.93 8.98 11.34
N ARG A 110 -25.23 8.01 12.21
CA ARG A 110 -25.14 6.57 11.93
C ARG A 110 -26.50 6.02 11.52
N ILE A 111 -26.56 5.34 10.39
CA ILE A 111 -27.77 4.70 9.87
C ILE A 111 -27.54 3.19 9.77
N ASP A 112 -28.44 2.43 10.39
CA ASP A 112 -28.37 0.97 10.41
C ASP A 112 -29.09 0.37 9.21
N VAL A 113 -28.40 -0.52 8.52
CA VAL A 113 -28.96 -1.36 7.46
C VAL A 113 -28.76 -2.81 7.88
N VAL A 114 -29.85 -3.44 8.30
CA VAL A 114 -29.84 -4.85 8.70
C VAL A 114 -30.01 -5.72 7.46
N ILE A 115 -29.03 -6.60 7.22
CA ILE A 115 -29.10 -7.62 6.18
C ILE A 115 -29.33 -8.95 6.87
N ASP A 116 -30.58 -9.42 6.82
CA ASP A 116 -31.03 -10.63 7.48
C ASP A 116 -31.11 -11.83 6.52
N ILE A 117 -31.21 -13.03 7.08
CA ILE A 117 -31.44 -14.27 6.31
C ILE A 117 -32.90 -14.36 5.85
N GLU A 118 -33.12 -15.03 4.71
CA GLU A 118 -34.46 -15.16 4.11
C GLU A 118 -35.41 -16.03 4.93
N SER A 119 -34.90 -17.07 5.59
CA SER A 119 -35.70 -17.97 6.42
C SER A 119 -35.04 -18.22 7.78
N HIS A 120 -35.83 -18.10 8.86
CA HIS A 120 -35.39 -18.38 10.23
C HIS A 120 -35.65 -19.84 10.66
N ILE A 121 -35.66 -20.78 9.72
CA ILE A 121 -35.91 -22.21 9.95
C ILE A 121 -34.63 -22.98 9.64
N CYS A 122 -34.18 -23.90 10.51
CA CYS A 122 -32.99 -24.69 10.21
C CYS A 122 -33.25 -25.61 9.00
N PRO A 123 -32.39 -25.59 7.97
CA PRO A 123 -32.48 -26.54 6.86
C PRO A 123 -32.25 -28.00 7.29
N CYS A 124 -31.72 -28.22 8.48
CA CYS A 124 -31.31 -29.51 9.01
C CYS A 124 -32.41 -30.25 9.82
N CYS A 125 -33.14 -29.53 10.67
CA CYS A 125 -34.06 -30.10 11.67
C CYS A 125 -35.40 -29.37 11.74
N GLY A 126 -35.61 -28.31 10.93
CA GLY A 126 -36.86 -27.56 10.88
C GLY A 126 -37.16 -26.69 12.12
N GLU A 127 -36.28 -26.66 13.12
CA GLU A 127 -36.45 -25.77 14.28
C GLU A 127 -36.20 -24.30 13.94
N ARG A 128 -36.80 -23.40 14.74
CA ARG A 128 -36.59 -21.96 14.61
C ARG A 128 -35.17 -21.57 15.04
N LEU A 129 -34.51 -20.80 14.18
CA LEU A 129 -33.19 -20.24 14.40
C LEU A 129 -33.25 -19.10 15.43
N HIS A 130 -32.23 -18.99 16.27
CA HIS A 130 -32.09 -17.91 17.25
C HIS A 130 -30.84 -17.09 16.97
N LYS A 131 -30.92 -15.78 17.24
CA LYS A 131 -29.80 -14.85 17.05
C LYS A 131 -28.73 -15.12 18.11
N ILE A 132 -27.51 -15.43 17.67
CA ILE A 132 -26.33 -15.70 18.52
C ILE A 132 -25.46 -14.45 18.63
N GLY A 133 -25.39 -13.65 17.57
CA GLY A 133 -24.59 -12.43 17.55
C GLY A 133 -24.84 -11.64 16.28
N GLU A 134 -23.98 -10.67 16.01
CA GLU A 134 -24.04 -9.87 14.79
C GLU A 134 -22.65 -9.44 14.36
N THR A 135 -22.50 -9.19 13.06
CA THR A 135 -21.31 -8.57 12.48
C THR A 135 -21.68 -7.19 11.99
N VAL A 136 -21.03 -6.15 12.50
CA VAL A 136 -21.26 -4.76 12.11
C VAL A 136 -20.08 -4.26 11.30
N LYS A 137 -20.37 -3.68 10.14
CA LYS A 137 -19.40 -2.98 9.30
C LYS A 137 -19.84 -1.54 9.11
N GLU A 138 -18.99 -0.58 9.46
CA GLU A 138 -19.24 0.83 9.21
C GLU A 138 -18.61 1.26 7.88
N ALA A 139 -19.34 2.04 7.09
CA ALA A 139 -18.88 2.63 5.84
C ALA A 139 -19.30 4.09 5.75
N PHE A 140 -18.41 4.95 5.24
CA PHE A 140 -18.66 6.35 5.03
C PHE A 140 -19.49 6.54 3.75
N ASP A 141 -20.61 7.24 3.89
CA ASP A 141 -21.64 7.38 2.88
C ASP A 141 -22.03 8.84 2.67
N VAL A 142 -22.58 9.14 1.49
CA VAL A 142 -23.04 10.48 1.14
C VAL A 142 -24.45 10.41 0.57
N ILE A 143 -25.30 11.28 1.11
CA ILE A 143 -26.53 11.75 0.45
C ILE A 143 -26.16 13.11 -0.13
N PRO A 144 -26.69 13.55 -1.29
CA PRO A 144 -26.30 14.83 -1.91
C PRO A 144 -26.23 16.07 -1.01
N MET A 145 -26.90 16.09 0.15
CA MET A 145 -26.83 17.19 1.12
C MET A 145 -26.08 16.88 2.43
N GLN A 146 -25.73 15.62 2.71
CA GLN A 146 -25.24 15.21 4.04
C GLN A 146 -24.29 13.99 3.97
N TYR A 147 -23.18 14.07 4.70
CA TYR A 147 -22.33 12.92 4.99
C TYR A 147 -22.88 12.11 6.16
N ARG A 148 -22.74 10.79 6.10
CA ARG A 148 -23.24 9.88 7.13
C ARG A 148 -22.40 8.61 7.20
N VAL A 149 -22.60 7.84 8.26
CA VAL A 149 -22.01 6.52 8.42
C VAL A 149 -23.10 5.46 8.24
N LYS A 150 -22.95 4.62 7.23
CA LYS A 150 -23.83 3.47 7.00
C LYS A 150 -23.28 2.27 7.77
N ARG A 151 -24.00 1.81 8.79
CA ARG A 151 -23.67 0.61 9.57
C ARG A 151 -24.43 -0.59 8.99
N ILE A 152 -23.71 -1.49 8.35
CA ILE A 152 -24.25 -2.73 7.82
C ILE A 152 -24.20 -3.76 8.93
N VAL A 153 -25.37 -4.13 9.46
CA VAL A 153 -25.53 -5.12 10.54
C VAL A 153 -25.97 -6.44 9.93
N ARG A 154 -25.18 -7.49 10.13
CA ARG A 154 -25.46 -8.85 9.67
C ARG A 154 -25.64 -9.78 10.87
N PRO A 155 -26.88 -10.06 11.31
CA PRO A 155 -27.15 -11.00 12.39
C PRO A 155 -26.65 -12.41 12.08
N ARG A 156 -26.12 -13.10 13.08
CA ARG A 156 -25.71 -14.49 13.04
C ARG A 156 -26.73 -15.33 13.81
N TYR A 157 -27.17 -16.41 13.19
CA TYR A 157 -28.12 -17.34 13.78
C TYR A 157 -27.51 -18.72 13.95
N GLY A 158 -28.00 -19.45 14.94
CA GLY A 158 -27.76 -20.89 15.03
C GLY A 158 -28.99 -21.63 15.54
N CYS A 159 -28.92 -22.95 15.46
CA CYS A 159 -29.99 -23.84 15.87
C CYS A 159 -29.66 -24.47 17.24
N ARG A 160 -30.67 -24.61 18.11
CA ARG A 160 -30.50 -25.22 19.44
C ARG A 160 -30.60 -26.74 19.42
N GLY A 161 -31.48 -27.32 18.57
CA GLY A 161 -31.67 -28.75 18.46
C GLY A 161 -30.46 -29.48 17.88
N CYS A 162 -30.04 -29.13 16.66
CA CYS A 162 -28.94 -29.84 15.99
C CYS A 162 -27.54 -29.31 16.33
N ARG A 163 -27.43 -28.07 16.83
CA ARG A 163 -26.16 -27.33 17.03
C ARG A 163 -25.24 -27.32 15.78
N GLN A 164 -25.81 -27.53 14.60
CA GLN A 164 -25.07 -27.52 13.33
C GLN A 164 -25.02 -26.10 12.76
N GLY A 165 -23.81 -25.61 12.53
CA GLY A 165 -23.51 -24.43 11.73
C GLY A 165 -24.03 -23.10 12.28
N VAL A 166 -23.43 -22.02 11.79
CA VAL A 166 -23.94 -20.64 11.97
C VAL A 166 -24.45 -20.17 10.62
N LEU A 167 -25.70 -19.73 10.58
CA LEU A 167 -26.33 -19.15 9.40
C LEU A 167 -26.22 -17.63 9.48
N GLN A 168 -25.73 -17.02 8.42
CA GLN A 168 -25.58 -15.57 8.29
C GLN A 168 -25.79 -15.19 6.83
N ALA A 169 -26.55 -14.13 6.57
CA ALA A 169 -26.71 -13.59 5.23
C ALA A 169 -25.34 -13.20 4.66
N PRO A 170 -25.03 -13.42 3.36
CA PRO A 170 -23.72 -13.11 2.79
C PRO A 170 -23.35 -11.63 2.96
N ALA A 171 -22.04 -11.33 2.95
CA ALA A 171 -21.60 -9.94 2.97
C ALA A 171 -21.98 -9.28 1.64
N PRO A 172 -22.52 -8.05 1.64
CA PRO A 172 -22.80 -7.35 0.40
C PRO A 172 -21.48 -7.10 -0.34
N ALA A 173 -21.50 -7.28 -1.66
CA ALA A 173 -20.38 -6.93 -2.52
C ALA A 173 -20.11 -5.41 -2.40
N GLN A 174 -18.84 -5.05 -2.46
CA GLN A 174 -18.40 -3.65 -2.42
C GLN A 174 -17.47 -3.37 -3.58
N ALA A 175 -17.45 -2.12 -4.04
CA ALA A 175 -16.56 -1.70 -5.12
C ALA A 175 -15.06 -1.86 -4.76
N ILE A 176 -14.71 -1.69 -3.48
CA ILE A 176 -13.34 -1.83 -2.96
C ILE A 176 -13.37 -2.80 -1.79
N ASP A 177 -12.66 -3.92 -1.93
CA ASP A 177 -12.54 -4.93 -0.87
C ASP A 177 -11.88 -4.36 0.38
N GLY A 178 -12.53 -4.53 1.53
CA GLY A 178 -12.05 -3.97 2.80
C GLY A 178 -12.11 -2.45 2.90
N GLY A 179 -12.67 -1.76 1.89
CA GLY A 179 -12.85 -0.32 1.89
C GLY A 179 -13.81 0.15 3.00
N MET A 180 -13.56 1.37 3.48
CA MET A 180 -14.41 2.07 4.46
C MET A 180 -15.41 3.01 3.79
N VAL A 181 -15.60 2.90 2.48
CA VAL A 181 -16.31 3.88 1.66
C VAL A 181 -17.43 3.17 0.89
N THR A 182 -18.61 3.78 0.81
CA THR A 182 -19.72 3.29 0.00
C THR A 182 -19.59 3.69 -1.47
N GLU A 183 -20.31 2.99 -2.33
CA GLU A 183 -20.39 3.24 -3.76
C GLU A 183 -20.89 4.66 -4.06
N ALA A 184 -21.85 5.16 -3.26
CA ALA A 184 -22.38 6.50 -3.41
C ALA A 184 -21.31 7.58 -3.17
N LEU A 185 -20.43 7.39 -2.18
CA LEU A 185 -19.34 8.34 -1.94
C LEU A 185 -18.30 8.28 -3.06
N LEU A 186 -17.95 7.08 -3.54
CA LEU A 186 -17.03 6.95 -4.67
C LEU A 186 -17.56 7.68 -5.91
N ALA A 187 -18.84 7.48 -6.24
CA ALA A 187 -19.49 8.18 -7.34
C ALA A 187 -19.49 9.71 -7.13
N HIS A 188 -19.80 10.17 -5.92
CA HIS A 188 -19.78 11.60 -5.59
C HIS A 188 -18.39 12.21 -5.76
N ILE A 189 -17.34 11.55 -5.25
CA ILE A 189 -15.95 12.00 -5.40
C ILE A 189 -15.56 12.04 -6.89
N ALA A 190 -15.91 11.03 -7.66
CA ALA A 190 -15.61 10.97 -9.08
C ALA A 190 -16.26 12.16 -9.83
N VAL A 191 -17.53 12.45 -9.56
CA VAL A 191 -18.24 13.59 -10.17
C VAL A 191 -17.65 14.91 -9.70
N MET A 192 -17.35 15.10 -8.41
CA MET A 192 -16.76 16.35 -7.93
C MET A 192 -15.36 16.62 -8.47
N LYS A 193 -14.58 15.57 -8.71
CA LYS A 193 -13.20 15.70 -9.18
C LYS A 193 -13.09 15.83 -10.69
N TYR A 194 -13.96 15.15 -11.45
CA TYR A 194 -13.82 14.98 -12.89
C TYR A 194 -15.07 15.38 -13.69
N GLY A 195 -16.14 15.83 -13.03
CA GLY A 195 -17.41 16.16 -13.68
C GLY A 195 -17.47 17.52 -14.38
N TYR A 196 -16.33 18.23 -14.47
CA TYR A 196 -16.18 19.52 -15.14
C TYR A 196 -15.04 19.47 -16.15
#